data_AF-A0A154IGY2-F1
#
_entry.id   AF-A0A154IGY2-F1
#
_cell.length_a   1.000
_cell.length_b   1.000
_cell.length_c   1.000
_cell.angle_alpha   90.00
_cell.angle_beta   90.00
_cell.angle_gamma   90.00
#
_symmetry.space_group_name_H-M   'P 1'
#
loop_
_entity.id
_entity.type
_entity.pdbx_description
1 polymer ?
#
loop_
_entity_poly.entity_id
_entity_poly.type
_entity_poly.pdbx_seq_one_letter_code
_entity_poly.pdbx_strand_id
1 'polypeptide(L)' 'MGSFSMWHWLIVLAIVVILFGRKRVTALLSDLGKGVGTMRRLLSGQDDKED' A
#
# COMPACT_ATOMS: atom_id res chain seq x y z
N MET A 1 30.09 2.66 -3.38
CA MET A 1 29.21 1.49 -3.54
C MET A 1 28.57 1.12 -2.20
N GLY A 2 28.02 2.11 -1.50
CA GLY A 2 27.14 1.90 -0.36
C GLY A 2 25.78 2.31 -0.86
N SER A 3 24.87 1.34 -0.90
CA SER A 3 23.46 1.58 -1.17
C SER A 3 23.01 2.84 -0.44
N PHE A 4 22.40 3.73 -1.21
CA PHE A 4 21.81 4.98 -0.75
C PHE A 4 21.12 4.76 0.59
N SER A 5 21.70 5.41 1.61
CA SER A 5 21.31 5.38 3.02
C SER A 5 19.80 5.28 3.20
N MET A 6 19.33 4.54 4.21
CA MET A 6 17.90 4.40 4.54
C MET A 6 17.15 5.75 4.60
N TRP A 7 17.90 6.84 4.86
CA TRP A 7 17.45 8.23 4.79
C TRP A 7 17.02 8.71 3.39
N HIS A 8 17.69 8.28 2.33
CA HIS A 8 17.36 8.65 0.96
C HIS A 8 15.96 8.15 0.57
N TRP A 9 15.64 6.89 0.93
CA TRP A 9 14.32 6.32 0.70
C TRP A 9 13.21 7.09 1.45
N LEU A 10 13.49 7.60 2.66
CA LEU A 10 12.56 8.47 3.40
C LEU A 10 12.27 9.78 2.65
N ILE A 11 13.30 10.44 2.12
CA ILE A 11 13.16 11.69 1.35
C ILE A 11 12.39 11.46 0.05
N VAL A 12 12.74 10.42 -0.69
CA VAL A 12 12.07 10.09 -1.95
C VAL A 12 10.60 9.79 -1.70
N LEU A 13 10.28 9.01 -0.66
CA LEU A 13 8.89 8.69 -0.32
C LEU A 13 8.10 9.95 0.07
N ALA A 14 8.72 10.87 0.82
CA ALA A 14 8.10 12.15 1.17
C ALA A 14 7.79 12.99 -0.08
N ILE A 15 8.71 13.11 -1.02
CA ILE A 15 8.51 13.85 -2.28
C ILE A 15 7.41 13.21 -3.12
N VAL A 16 7.37 11.89 -3.24
CA VAL A 16 6.33 11.16 -3.97
C VAL A 16 4.94 11.44 -3.37
N VAL A 17 4.81 11.41 -2.04
CA VAL A 17 3.55 11.71 -1.35
C VAL A 17 3.13 13.17 -1.54
N ILE A 18 4.08 14.10 -1.62
CA ILE A 18 3.79 15.52 -1.86
C ILE A 18 3.33 15.75 -3.30
N LEU A 19 4.01 15.17 -4.30
CA LEU A 19 3.67 15.32 -5.73
C LEU A 19 2.33 14.67 -6.08
N PHE A 20 2.09 13.44 -5.63
CA PHE A 20 0.85 12.73 -5.91
C PHE A 20 -0.28 13.14 -4.95
N GLY A 21 0.07 13.74 -3.81
CA GLY A 21 -0.84 14.07 -2.73
C GLY A 21 -1.30 12.83 -1.95
N ARG A 22 -1.50 12.99 -0.64
CA ARG A 22 -2.00 11.92 0.25
C ARG A 22 -3.30 11.27 -0.27
N LYS A 23 -4.21 12.05 -0.85
CA LYS A 23 -5.50 11.52 -1.34
C LYS A 23 -5.33 10.47 -2.45
N ARG A 24 -4.43 10.67 -3.41
CA ARG A 24 -4.25 9.72 -4.53
C ARG A 24 -3.53 8.47 -4.06
N VAL A 25 -2.47 8.62 -3.26
CA VAL A 25 -1.72 7.49 -2.68
C VAL A 25 -2.63 6.65 -1.79
N THR A 26 -3.40 7.26 -0.87
CA THR A 26 -4.31 6.52 0.02
C THR A 26 -5.48 5.90 -0.72
N ALA A 27 -6.03 6.55 -1.77
CA ALA A 27 -7.08 5.95 -2.60
C ALA A 27 -6.59 4.69 -3.32
N LEU A 28 -5.41 4.77 -3.97
CA LEU A 28 -4.79 3.62 -4.62
C LEU A 28 -4.45 2.50 -3.62
N LEU A 29 -3.90 2.84 -2.46
CA LEU A 29 -3.65 1.86 -1.40
C LEU A 29 -4.95 1.23 -0.86
N SER A 30 -6.04 1.99 -0.78
CA SER A 30 -7.34 1.48 -0.34
C SER A 30 -7.93 0.50 -1.35
N ASP A 31 -7.85 0.80 -2.65
CA ASP A 31 -8.33 -0.07 -3.72
C ASP A 31 -7.48 -1.34 -3.83
N LEU A 32 -6.15 -1.20 -3.70
CA LEU A 32 -5.24 -2.34 -3.61
C LEU A 32 -5.47 -3.17 -2.33
N GLY A 33 -5.71 -2.52 -1.19
CA GLY A 33 -6.00 -3.17 0.08
C GLY A 33 -7.28 -4.00 0.05
N LYS A 34 -8.33 -3.48 -0.60
CA LYS A 34 -9.57 -4.24 -0.85
C LYS A 34 -9.32 -5.43 -1.77
N GLY A 35 -8.59 -5.24 -2.88
CA GLY A 35 -8.26 -6.32 -3.82
C GLY A 35 -7.42 -7.44 -3.18
N VAL A 36 -6.37 -7.08 -2.44
CA VAL A 36 -5.51 -8.03 -1.71
C VAL A 36 -6.27 -8.67 -0.54
N GLY A 37 -7.16 -7.93 0.13
CA GLY A 37 -8.03 -8.46 1.18
C GLY A 37 -8.95 -9.56 0.65
N THR A 38 -9.63 -9.32 -0.47
CA THR A 38 -10.46 -10.32 -1.17
C THR A 38 -9.62 -11.51 -1.63
N MET A 39 -8.43 -11.28 -2.21
CA MET A 39 -7.53 -12.35 -2.65
C MET A 39 -7.06 -13.22 -1.48
N ARG A 40 -6.72 -12.62 -0.34
CA ARG A 40 -6.37 -13.36 0.89
C ARG A 40 -7.55 -14.16 1.42
N ARG A 41 -8.77 -13.62 1.36
CA ARG A 41 -10.00 -14.30 1.79
C ARG A 41 -10.27 -15.56 0.95
N LEU A 42 -10.13 -15.44 -0.37
CA LEU A 42 -10.24 -16.56 -1.32
C LEU A 42 -9.15 -17.63 -1.10
N LEU A 43 -7.89 -17.20 -0.96
CA LEU A 43 -6.75 -18.10 -0.72
C LEU A 43 -6.83 -18.82 0.63
N SER A 44 -7.44 -18.19 1.64
CA SER A 44 -7.55 -18.75 2.98
C SER A 44 -8.77 -19.66 3.14
N GLY A 45 -9.56 -19.89 2.07
CA GLY A 45 -10.73 -20.76 2.08
C GLY A 45 -11.77 -20.42 3.16
N GLN A 46 -11.76 -19.17 3.64
CA GLN A 46 -12.53 -18.76 4.80
C GLN A 46 -13.76 -17.99 4.32
N ASP A 47 -14.76 -18.75 3.88
CA ASP A 47 -16.15 -18.33 3.74
C ASP A 47 -16.81 -18.25 5.13
N ASP A 48 -16.29 -17.39 6.01
CA ASP A 48 -16.92 -17.19 7.31
C ASP A 48 -17.07 -15.71 7.66
N LYS A 49 -18.33 -15.36 7.94
CA LYS A 49 -18.90 -14.12 8.47
C LYS A 49 -19.28 -13.07 7.42
N GLU A 50 -20.35 -13.40 6.71
CA GLU A 50 -21.48 -12.48 6.52
C GLU A 50 -22.21 -12.35 7.86
N ASP A 51 -22.23 -11.12 8.40
CA ASP A 51 -23.41 -10.45 8.94
C ASP A 51 -23.40 -9.03 8.33
#